data_AF-A0A914IZ51-F1
#
_entry.id   AF-A0A914IZ51-F1
#
_cell.length_a   1.000
_cell.length_b   1.000
_cell.length_c   1.000
_cell.angle_alpha   90.00
_cell.angle_beta   90.00
_cell.angle_gamma   90.00
#
_symmetry.space_group_name_H-M   'P 1'
#
loop_
_entity.id
_entity.type
_entity.pdbx_description
1 polymer ?
#
loop_
_entity_poly.entity_id
_entity_poly.type
_entity_poly.pdbx_seq_one_letter_code
_entity_poly.pdbx_strand_id
1 'polypeptide(L)'
;LKKFDDQQRFNLINNICRTIFGSVVEEKINFETPEVKQLIVDGLQVIQLPEAKLQFDEGSKDDDDEADLPPEELQKMAKKTIKMAFCQAFVQVIMPQFMAMSRYLAKKRSMLQKEFRNCLAVIAESYPDELHLLFQDNAQLKLEVEADLKQKKRDERKSRVEKNRRLVQDIQEAPIPEIEQNNEKENEELPMVEVVIGEDEQV
;
A
#
# COMPACT_ATOMS: atom_id res chain seq x y z
N LEU A 1 -12.68 -7.08 -1.27
CA LEU A 1 -11.74 -6.07 -1.78
C LEU A 1 -10.47 -6.68 -2.37
N LYS A 2 -9.78 -7.62 -1.70
CA LYS A 2 -8.54 -8.24 -2.24
C LYS A 2 -8.64 -8.85 -3.65
N LYS A 3 -9.81 -9.34 -4.04
CA LYS A 3 -10.07 -9.91 -5.38
C LYS A 3 -10.52 -8.88 -6.42
N PHE A 4 -10.60 -7.59 -6.06
CA PHE A 4 -11.06 -6.57 -6.99
C PHE A 4 -9.94 -6.16 -7.92
N ASP A 5 -10.27 -6.04 -9.21
CA ASP A 5 -9.43 -5.32 -10.17
C ASP A 5 -9.54 -3.79 -9.96
N ASP A 6 -8.71 -3.02 -10.67
CA ASP A 6 -8.68 -1.56 -10.54
C ASP A 6 -9.98 -0.89 -10.98
N GLN A 7 -10.70 -1.45 -11.94
CA GLN A 7 -11.98 -0.90 -12.36
C GLN A 7 -13.04 -1.08 -11.27
N GLN A 8 -13.08 -2.24 -10.63
CA GLN A 8 -13.95 -2.53 -9.49
C GLN A 8 -13.59 -1.67 -8.27
N ARG A 9 -12.30 -1.45 -7.99
CA ARG A 9 -11.85 -0.54 -6.93
C ARG A 9 -12.22 0.91 -7.22
N PHE A 10 -12.02 1.37 -8.45
CA PHE A 10 -12.43 2.71 -8.88
C PHE A 10 -13.95 2.89 -8.72
N ASN A 11 -14.73 1.90 -9.17
CA ASN A 11 -16.19 1.92 -9.05
C ASN A 11 -16.67 1.91 -7.60
N LEU A 12 -15.99 1.17 -6.71
CA LEU A 12 -16.29 1.20 -5.27
C LEU A 12 -16.12 2.61 -4.71
N ILE A 13 -14.97 3.25 -4.96
CA ILE A 13 -14.69 4.61 -4.48
C ILE A 13 -15.73 5.59 -5.06
N ASN A 14 -15.98 5.52 -6.36
CA ASN A 14 -16.97 6.36 -7.04
C ASN A 14 -18.37 6.19 -6.42
N ASN A 15 -18.79 4.95 -6.16
CA ASN A 15 -20.09 4.67 -5.56
C ASN A 15 -20.18 5.25 -4.15
N ILE A 16 -19.17 5.09 -3.30
CA ILE A 16 -19.13 5.70 -1.96
C ILE A 16 -19.27 7.22 -2.08
N CYS A 17 -18.51 7.87 -2.96
CA CYS A 17 -18.58 9.31 -3.15
C CYS A 17 -19.96 9.77 -3.64
N ARG A 18 -20.56 9.09 -4.62
CA ARG A 18 -21.86 9.49 -5.17
C ARG A 18 -23.01 9.22 -4.20
N THR A 19 -23.07 8.03 -3.59
CA THR A 19 -24.22 7.61 -2.78
C THR A 19 -24.18 8.19 -1.37
N ILE A 20 -22.99 8.33 -0.77
CA ILE A 20 -22.84 8.89 0.58
C ILE A 20 -22.59 10.38 0.48
N PHE A 21 -21.46 10.81 -0.11
CA PHE A 21 -21.09 12.24 -0.07
C PHE A 21 -22.05 13.09 -0.89
N GLY A 22 -22.42 12.64 -2.09
CA GLY A 22 -23.41 13.31 -2.93
C GLY A 22 -24.74 13.51 -2.21
N SER A 23 -25.27 12.49 -1.56
CA SER A 23 -26.53 12.58 -0.81
C SER A 23 -26.48 13.56 0.36
N VAL A 24 -25.32 13.67 1.05
CA VAL A 24 -25.12 14.64 2.14
C VAL A 24 -25.06 16.06 1.59
N VAL A 25 -24.27 16.28 0.53
CA VAL A 25 -24.07 17.61 -0.06
C VAL A 25 -25.36 18.14 -0.69
N GLU A 26 -26.13 17.26 -1.31
CA GLU A 26 -27.46 17.57 -1.87
C GLU A 26 -28.55 17.67 -0.80
N GLU A 27 -28.19 17.54 0.48
CA GLU A 27 -29.09 17.62 1.64
C GLU A 27 -30.26 16.61 1.60
N LYS A 28 -30.11 15.52 0.84
CA LYS A 28 -31.06 14.39 0.81
C LYS A 28 -31.05 13.59 2.10
N ILE A 29 -29.91 13.58 2.80
CA ILE A 29 -29.77 13.02 4.14
C ILE A 29 -29.25 14.08 5.11
N ASN A 30 -29.79 14.10 6.32
CA ASN A 30 -29.45 15.11 7.31
C ASN A 30 -28.05 14.86 7.88
N PHE A 31 -27.12 15.75 7.57
CA PHE A 31 -25.75 15.69 8.08
C PHE A 31 -25.65 15.72 9.61
N GLU A 32 -26.58 16.39 10.31
CA GLU A 32 -26.48 16.51 11.77
C GLU A 32 -26.82 15.22 12.53
N THR A 33 -27.44 14.26 11.85
CA THR A 33 -27.73 12.93 12.38
C THR A 33 -26.42 12.18 12.68
N PRO A 34 -26.20 11.70 13.92
CA PRO A 34 -24.97 11.00 14.30
C PRO A 34 -24.62 9.80 13.41
N GLU A 35 -25.63 9.03 13.01
CA GLU A 35 -25.50 7.85 12.16
C GLU A 35 -25.00 8.23 10.75
N VAL A 36 -25.41 9.40 10.23
CA VAL A 36 -24.92 9.91 8.95
C VAL A 36 -23.46 10.33 9.05
N LYS A 37 -23.06 10.95 10.16
CA LYS A 37 -21.64 11.29 10.42
C LYS A 37 -20.79 10.01 10.50
N GLN A 38 -21.28 8.98 11.18
CA GLN A 38 -20.60 7.68 11.25
C GLN A 38 -20.50 7.03 9.86
N LEU A 39 -21.57 7.04 9.06
CA LEU A 39 -21.57 6.52 7.70
C LEU A 39 -20.53 7.20 6.80
N ILE A 40 -20.35 8.53 6.95
CA ILE A 40 -19.30 9.26 6.24
C ILE A 40 -17.91 8.76 6.68
N VAL A 41 -17.69 8.58 7.99
CA VAL A 41 -16.42 8.06 8.52
C VAL A 41 -16.14 6.65 7.98
N ASP A 42 -17.12 5.75 8.02
CA ASP A 42 -16.98 4.39 7.51
C ASP A 42 -16.65 4.38 6.01
N GLY A 43 -17.31 5.24 5.23
CA GLY A 43 -17.02 5.42 3.81
C GLY A 43 -15.59 5.90 3.56
N LEU A 44 -15.11 6.88 4.33
CA LEU A 44 -13.72 7.35 4.25
C LEU A 44 -12.73 6.25 4.61
N GLN A 45 -13.01 5.46 5.65
CA GLN A 45 -12.16 4.35 6.08
C GLN A 45 -12.05 3.27 5.00
N VAL A 46 -13.16 2.90 4.35
CA VAL A 46 -13.16 1.94 3.24
C VAL A 46 -12.28 2.42 2.09
N ILE A 47 -12.37 3.70 1.71
CA ILE A 47 -11.51 4.29 0.66
C ILE A 47 -10.03 4.24 1.05
N GLN A 48 -9.71 4.41 2.33
CA GLN A 48 -8.33 4.41 2.83
C GLN A 48 -7.71 3.01 2.95
N LEU A 49 -8.50 1.93 2.87
CA LEU A 49 -7.99 0.57 2.98
C LEU A 49 -6.94 0.28 1.89
N PRO A 50 -5.84 -0.41 2.20
CA PRO A 50 -4.86 -0.84 1.20
C PRO A 50 -5.50 -1.60 0.04
N GLU A 51 -6.51 -2.41 0.31
CA GLU A 51 -7.24 -3.20 -0.68
C GLU A 51 -8.14 -2.37 -1.60
N ALA A 52 -8.46 -1.12 -1.24
CA ALA A 52 -9.20 -0.20 -2.08
C ALA A 52 -8.28 0.63 -2.99
N LYS A 53 -6.97 0.67 -2.72
CA LYS A 53 -6.01 1.40 -3.55
C LYS A 53 -5.87 0.75 -4.93
N LEU A 54 -5.82 1.57 -5.97
CA LEU A 54 -5.53 1.11 -7.33
C LEU A 54 -4.07 0.63 -7.41
N GLN A 55 -3.85 -0.51 -8.05
CA GLN A 55 -2.54 -1.15 -8.21
C GLN A 55 -1.84 -0.77 -9.51
N PHE A 56 -2.61 -0.35 -10.51
CA PHE A 56 -2.19 -0.04 -11.88
C PHE A 56 -1.48 -1.21 -12.55
N ASP A 57 -1.91 -2.42 -12.23
CA ASP A 57 -1.31 -3.62 -12.80
C ASP A 57 -1.85 -3.86 -14.20
N GLU A 58 -0.95 -4.26 -15.09
CA GLU A 58 -1.31 -4.82 -16.38
C GLU A 58 -2.01 -6.15 -16.06
N GLY A 59 -3.33 -6.23 -16.26
CA GLY A 59 -4.20 -7.30 -15.77
C GLY A 59 -3.54 -8.68 -15.69
N SER A 60 -3.75 -9.36 -14.55
CA SER A 60 -3.23 -10.69 -14.19
C SER A 60 -2.88 -11.55 -15.40
N LYS A 61 -1.59 -11.62 -15.71
CA LYS A 61 -1.04 -12.68 -16.55
C LYS A 61 -0.93 -13.89 -15.64
N ASP A 62 -1.54 -15.00 -16.04
CA ASP A 62 -1.32 -16.28 -15.40
C ASP A 62 0.19 -16.58 -15.42
N ASP A 63 0.74 -17.00 -14.29
CA ASP A 63 2.18 -17.13 -14.01
C ASP A 63 2.92 -18.19 -14.87
N ASP A 64 2.27 -18.76 -15.90
CA ASP A 64 2.84 -19.86 -16.72
C ASP A 64 3.62 -19.37 -17.97
N ASP A 65 3.58 -18.08 -18.31
CA ASP A 65 4.21 -17.53 -19.53
C ASP A 65 5.37 -16.56 -19.22
N GLU A 66 6.30 -16.94 -18.33
CA GLU A 66 7.55 -16.17 -18.09
C GLU A 66 8.39 -15.94 -19.36
N ALA A 67 8.18 -16.76 -20.41
CA ALA A 67 8.94 -16.72 -21.65
C ALA A 67 8.61 -15.55 -22.59
N ASP A 68 7.49 -14.82 -22.37
CA ASP A 68 7.00 -13.78 -23.30
C ASP A 68 6.76 -12.41 -22.64
N LEU A 69 7.37 -12.15 -21.48
CA LEU A 69 7.25 -10.85 -20.83
C LEU A 69 7.93 -9.73 -21.67
N PRO A 70 7.21 -8.63 -21.99
CA PRO A 70 7.80 -7.51 -22.71
C PRO A 70 8.96 -6.88 -21.92
N PRO A 71 9.88 -6.14 -22.57
CA PRO A 71 10.98 -5.46 -21.90
C PRO A 71 10.50 -4.60 -20.72
N GLU A 72 11.28 -4.56 -19.64
CA GLU A 72 10.94 -3.85 -18.40
C GLU A 72 10.58 -2.36 -18.65
N GLU A 73 11.26 -1.71 -19.60
CA GLU A 73 10.97 -0.33 -19.98
C GLU A 73 9.56 -0.17 -20.56
N LEU A 74 9.09 -1.15 -21.34
CA LEU A 74 7.76 -1.13 -21.94
C LEU A 74 6.68 -1.33 -20.88
N GLN A 75 6.91 -2.23 -19.91
CA GLN A 75 6.01 -2.42 -18.76
C GLN A 75 5.91 -1.15 -17.91
N LYS A 76 7.04 -0.49 -17.62
CA LYS A 76 7.03 0.80 -16.90
C LYS A 76 6.25 1.88 -17.64
N MET A 77 6.38 1.95 -18.96
CA MET A 77 5.63 2.89 -19.80
C MET A 77 4.13 2.59 -19.79
N ALA A 78 3.75 1.32 -19.92
CA ALA A 78 2.35 0.88 -19.88
C ALA A 78 1.71 1.18 -18.52
N LYS A 79 2.37 0.79 -17.42
CA LYS A 79 1.92 1.13 -16.06
C LYS A 79 1.74 2.63 -15.85
N LYS A 80 2.68 3.47 -16.33
CA LYS A 80 2.55 4.93 -16.26
C LYS A 80 1.34 5.45 -17.05
N THR A 81 1.09 4.88 -18.21
CA THR A 81 -0.05 5.25 -19.07
C THR A 81 -1.38 4.87 -18.41
N ILE A 82 -1.50 3.64 -17.88
CA ILE A 82 -2.67 3.17 -17.13
C ILE A 82 -2.92 4.06 -15.91
N LYS A 83 -1.88 4.33 -15.13
CA LYS A 83 -1.97 5.21 -13.97
C LYS A 83 -2.46 6.62 -14.35
N MET A 84 -1.94 7.20 -15.42
CA MET A 84 -2.40 8.51 -15.90
C MET A 84 -3.87 8.48 -16.33
N ALA A 85 -4.31 7.43 -17.03
CA ALA A 85 -5.71 7.27 -17.41
C ALA A 85 -6.65 7.19 -16.20
N PHE A 86 -6.28 6.41 -15.18
CA PHE A 86 -7.04 6.36 -13.92
C PHE A 86 -6.99 7.70 -13.17
N CYS A 87 -5.87 8.41 -13.17
CA CYS A 87 -5.77 9.74 -12.58
C CYS A 87 -6.76 10.72 -13.23
N GLN A 88 -6.79 10.76 -14.57
CA GLN A 88 -7.73 11.59 -15.32
C GLN A 88 -9.18 11.21 -15.05
N ALA A 89 -9.50 9.91 -15.03
CA ALA A 89 -10.83 9.43 -14.65
C ALA A 89 -11.19 9.85 -13.22
N PHE A 90 -10.25 9.80 -12.28
CA PHE A 90 -10.45 10.23 -10.90
C PHE A 90 -10.77 11.73 -10.83
N VAL A 91 -10.03 12.57 -11.57
CA VAL A 91 -10.27 14.02 -11.65
C VAL A 91 -11.63 14.35 -12.24
N GLN A 92 -12.05 13.63 -13.28
CA GLN A 92 -13.33 13.91 -13.93
C GLN A 92 -14.53 13.39 -13.14
N VAL A 93 -14.42 12.22 -12.53
CA VAL A 93 -15.58 11.50 -11.97
C VAL A 93 -15.67 11.65 -10.45
N ILE A 94 -14.55 11.52 -9.74
CA ILE A 94 -14.53 11.39 -8.26
C ILE A 94 -14.20 12.72 -7.58
N MET A 95 -13.22 13.47 -8.10
CA MET A 95 -12.79 14.74 -7.50
C MET A 95 -13.91 15.78 -7.33
N PRO A 96 -14.88 15.94 -8.25
CA PRO A 96 -15.97 16.91 -8.05
C PRO A 96 -16.76 16.63 -6.77
N GLN A 97 -17.03 15.35 -6.47
CA GLN A 97 -17.70 14.93 -5.24
C GLN A 97 -16.84 15.21 -4.01
N PHE A 98 -15.54 14.93 -4.10
CA PHE A 98 -14.61 15.25 -3.00
C PHE A 98 -14.57 16.75 -2.70
N MET A 99 -14.49 17.57 -3.73
CA MET A 99 -14.43 19.03 -3.60
C MET A 99 -15.74 19.60 -3.05
N ALA A 100 -16.88 19.11 -3.51
CA ALA A 100 -18.18 19.52 -3.01
C ALA A 100 -18.33 19.19 -1.51
N MET A 101 -17.96 17.96 -1.12
CA MET A 101 -17.99 17.53 0.27
C MET A 101 -17.01 18.30 1.16
N SER A 102 -15.78 18.57 0.68
CA SER A 102 -14.79 19.39 1.39
C SER A 102 -15.35 20.78 1.72
N ARG A 103 -15.92 21.47 0.73
CA ARG A 103 -16.56 22.79 0.93
C ARG A 103 -17.76 22.71 1.88
N TYR A 104 -18.57 21.66 1.76
CA TYR A 104 -19.71 21.43 2.64
C TYR A 104 -19.28 21.28 4.10
N LEU A 105 -18.28 20.43 4.38
CA LEU A 105 -17.74 20.23 5.73
C LEU A 105 -17.11 21.51 6.30
N ALA A 106 -16.43 22.30 5.47
CA ALA A 106 -15.88 23.60 5.86
C ALA A 106 -17.00 24.59 6.24
N LYS A 107 -18.06 24.69 5.43
CA LYS A 107 -19.24 25.53 5.72
C LYS A 107 -19.92 25.12 7.03
N LYS A 108 -20.01 23.81 7.31
CA LYS A 108 -20.55 23.27 8.57
C LYS A 108 -19.58 23.37 9.75
N ARG A 109 -18.34 23.84 9.54
CA ARG A 109 -17.26 23.84 10.55
C ARG A 109 -17.08 22.48 11.22
N SER A 110 -17.26 21.41 10.44
CA SER A 110 -17.24 20.05 10.97
C SER A 110 -15.82 19.60 11.33
N MET A 111 -15.68 18.84 12.41
CA MET A 111 -14.43 18.15 12.76
C MET A 111 -14.04 17.06 11.75
N LEU A 112 -15.00 16.57 10.94
CA LEU A 112 -14.74 15.57 9.90
C LEU A 112 -13.85 16.09 8.77
N GLN A 113 -13.61 17.40 8.68
CA GLN A 113 -12.69 17.99 7.70
C GLN A 113 -11.29 17.36 7.77
N LYS A 114 -10.80 17.05 8.97
CA LYS A 114 -9.48 16.44 9.15
C LYS A 114 -9.45 15.02 8.57
N GLU A 115 -10.44 14.20 8.92
CA GLU A 115 -10.54 12.83 8.42
C GLU A 115 -10.71 12.80 6.90
N PHE A 116 -11.47 13.75 6.37
CA PHE A 116 -11.66 13.93 4.94
C PHE A 116 -10.36 14.28 4.21
N ARG A 117 -9.55 15.20 4.76
CA ARG A 117 -8.22 15.52 4.22
C ARG A 117 -7.25 14.35 4.32
N ASN A 118 -7.28 13.59 5.41
CA ASN A 118 -6.49 12.36 5.53
C ASN A 118 -6.82 11.38 4.40
N CYS A 119 -8.10 11.19 4.08
CA CYS A 119 -8.53 10.37 2.95
C CYS A 119 -7.97 10.88 1.61
N LEU A 120 -8.07 12.19 1.35
CA LEU A 120 -7.47 12.82 0.17
C LEU A 120 -5.95 12.64 0.11
N ALA A 121 -5.25 12.72 1.24
CA ALA A 121 -3.83 12.41 1.32
C ALA A 121 -3.56 10.96 0.93
N VAL A 122 -4.32 9.98 1.43
CA VAL A 122 -4.15 8.57 1.04
C VAL A 122 -4.35 8.36 -0.46
N ILE A 123 -5.32 9.04 -1.09
CA ILE A 123 -5.50 9.01 -2.54
C ILE A 123 -4.31 9.64 -3.26
N ALA A 124 -3.84 10.79 -2.78
CA ALA A 124 -2.72 11.53 -3.35
C ALA A 124 -1.39 10.75 -3.28
N GLU A 125 -1.22 9.84 -2.31
CA GLU A 125 -0.05 8.93 -2.25
C GLU A 125 0.10 8.08 -3.52
N SER A 126 -1.00 7.74 -4.19
CA SER A 126 -0.97 6.96 -5.43
C SER A 126 -0.50 7.77 -6.65
N TYR A 127 -0.51 9.11 -6.55
CA TYR A 127 -0.28 10.03 -7.67
C TYR A 127 0.71 11.16 -7.32
N PRO A 128 1.94 10.86 -6.87
CA PRO A 128 2.89 11.87 -6.42
C PRO A 128 3.29 12.87 -7.52
N ASP A 129 3.36 12.43 -8.78
CA ASP A 129 3.75 13.29 -9.91
C ASP A 129 2.55 14.08 -10.47
N GLU A 130 1.33 13.60 -10.22
CA GLU A 130 0.08 14.14 -10.76
C GLU A 130 -0.74 14.95 -9.73
N LEU A 131 -0.16 15.33 -8.59
CA LEU A 131 -0.83 16.16 -7.58
C LEU A 131 -1.36 17.48 -8.15
N HIS A 132 -0.64 18.07 -9.11
CA HIS A 132 -1.06 19.28 -9.79
C HIS A 132 -2.38 19.10 -10.57
N LEU A 133 -2.61 17.90 -11.13
CA LEU A 133 -3.82 17.55 -11.86
C LEU A 133 -4.98 17.28 -10.90
N LEU A 134 -4.72 16.51 -9.82
CA LEU A 134 -5.74 16.22 -8.80
C LEU A 134 -6.33 17.48 -8.16
N PHE A 135 -5.51 18.50 -7.91
CA PHE A 135 -5.90 19.71 -7.19
C PHE A 135 -5.85 20.98 -8.04
N GLN A 136 -5.99 20.86 -9.37
CA GLN A 136 -5.86 21.99 -10.30
C GLN A 136 -6.70 23.22 -9.92
N ASP A 137 -7.90 22.99 -9.36
CA ASP A 137 -8.86 24.05 -9.00
C ASP A 137 -8.84 24.42 -7.51
N ASN A 138 -7.88 23.90 -6.73
CA ASN A 138 -7.80 24.15 -5.29
C ASN A 138 -6.37 24.08 -4.74
N ALA A 139 -5.58 25.10 -5.06
CA ALA A 139 -4.19 25.22 -4.62
C ALA A 139 -4.03 25.20 -3.08
N GLN A 140 -4.98 25.77 -2.33
CA GLN A 140 -4.95 25.75 -0.88
C GLN A 140 -5.10 24.33 -0.33
N LEU A 141 -6.09 23.57 -0.83
CA LEU A 141 -6.29 22.18 -0.43
C LEU A 141 -5.09 21.31 -0.83
N LYS A 142 -4.46 21.59 -1.98
CA LYS A 142 -3.22 20.92 -2.39
C LYS A 142 -2.13 21.07 -1.32
N LEU A 143 -1.87 22.30 -0.85
CA LEU A 143 -0.86 22.58 0.16
C LEU A 143 -1.16 21.87 1.49
N GLU A 144 -2.42 21.85 1.91
CA GLU A 144 -2.86 21.14 3.12
C GLU A 144 -2.62 19.64 3.00
N VAL A 145 -3.01 19.04 1.87
CA VAL A 145 -2.82 17.61 1.60
C VAL A 145 -1.32 17.25 1.52
N GLU A 146 -0.50 18.07 0.87
CA GLU A 146 0.96 17.88 0.82
C GLU A 146 1.61 17.96 2.21
N ALA A 147 1.15 18.87 3.06
CA ALA A 147 1.59 18.96 4.44
C ALA A 147 1.19 17.72 5.26
N ASP A 148 -0.05 17.27 5.13
CA ASP A 148 -0.57 16.07 5.79
C ASP A 148 0.20 14.81 5.34
N LEU A 149 0.48 14.67 4.05
CA LEU A 149 1.33 13.60 3.47
C LEU A 149 2.74 13.59 4.07
N LYS A 150 3.37 14.76 4.15
CA LYS A 150 4.73 14.91 4.70
C LYS A 150 4.75 14.53 6.18
N GLN A 151 3.73 14.94 6.92
CA GLN A 151 3.60 14.63 8.34
C GLN A 151 3.39 13.12 8.54
N LYS A 152 2.50 12.49 7.78
CA LYS A 152 2.26 11.05 7.82
C LYS A 152 3.53 10.24 7.56
N LYS A 153 4.27 10.54 6.47
CA LYS A 153 5.55 9.90 6.16
C LYS A 153 6.58 10.07 7.28
N ARG A 154 6.61 11.24 7.94
CA ARG A 154 7.50 11.51 9.07
C ARG A 154 7.13 10.63 10.27
N ASP A 155 5.86 10.49 10.57
CA ASP A 155 5.37 9.71 11.71
C ASP A 155 5.54 8.20 11.49
N GLU A 156 5.31 7.71 10.26
CA GLU A 156 5.64 6.34 9.86
C GLU A 156 7.13 6.04 10.03
N ARG A 157 8.01 6.97 9.60
CA ARG A 157 9.46 6.81 9.77
C ARG A 157 9.85 6.74 11.24
N LYS A 158 9.28 7.61 12.09
CA LYS A 158 9.53 7.59 13.54
C LYS A 158 9.06 6.27 14.17
N SER A 159 7.85 5.83 13.84
CA SER A 159 7.29 4.57 14.34
C SER A 159 8.16 3.37 13.94
N ARG A 160 8.67 3.35 12.71
CA ARG A 160 9.57 2.28 12.23
C ARG A 160 10.91 2.27 12.96
N VAL A 161 11.49 3.44 13.21
CA VAL A 161 12.72 3.56 14.01
C VAL A 161 12.50 3.06 15.43
N GLU A 162 11.39 3.44 16.06
CA GLU A 162 11.05 3.01 17.42
C GLU A 162 10.81 1.49 17.50
N LYS A 163 10.09 0.91 16.54
CA LYS A 163 9.92 -0.55 16.46
C LYS A 163 11.24 -1.27 16.28
N ASN A 164 12.09 -0.80 15.38
CA ASN A 164 13.41 -1.41 15.15
C ASN A 164 14.30 -1.31 16.41
N ARG A 165 14.24 -0.20 17.13
CA ARG A 165 14.97 -0.04 18.39
C ARG A 165 14.53 -1.04 19.45
N ARG A 166 13.22 -1.27 19.59
CA ARG A 166 12.67 -2.28 20.52
C ARG A 166 13.11 -3.70 20.15
N LEU A 167 13.02 -4.07 18.87
CA LEU A 167 13.49 -5.38 18.40
C LEU A 167 14.98 -5.62 18.72
N VAL A 168 15.83 -4.58 18.60
CA VAL A 168 17.25 -4.68 18.97
C VAL A 168 17.44 -4.88 20.47
N GLN A 169 16.63 -4.22 21.31
CA GLN A 169 16.68 -4.42 22.76
C GLN A 169 16.20 -5.83 23.15
N ASP A 170 15.10 -6.31 22.56
CA ASP A 170 14.56 -7.65 22.83
C ASP A 170 15.57 -8.77 22.44
N ILE A 171 16.35 -8.58 21.37
CA ILE A 171 17.41 -9.52 20.97
C ILE A 171 18.60 -9.48 21.95
N GLN A 172 18.93 -8.32 22.51
CA GLN A 172 20.04 -8.17 23.46
C GLN A 172 19.70 -8.72 24.86
N GLU A 173 18.42 -8.79 25.22
CA GLU A 173 17.93 -9.29 26.52
C GLU A 173 17.51 -10.78 26.47
N ALA A 174 17.61 -11.44 25.30
CA ALA A 174 17.24 -12.84 25.15
C ALA A 174 18.22 -13.78 25.91
N PRO A 175 17.71 -14.77 26.68
CA PRO A 175 18.57 -15.76 27.34
C PRO A 175 19.37 -16.56 26.30
N ILE A 176 20.67 -16.71 26.50
CA ILE A 176 21.53 -17.55 25.65
C ILE A 176 21.06 -19.01 25.84
N PRO A 177 20.69 -19.74 24.76
CA PRO A 177 20.34 -21.15 24.87
C PRO A 177 21.57 -21.95 25.31
N GLU A 178 21.44 -22.71 26.40
CA GLU A 178 22.47 -23.63 26.88
C GLU A 178 22.72 -24.71 25.83
N ILE A 179 23.95 -24.79 25.31
CA ILE A 179 24.36 -25.84 24.39
C ILE A 179 24.76 -27.05 25.24
N GLU A 180 23.92 -28.10 25.26
CA GLU A 180 24.28 -29.40 25.83
C GLU A 180 25.41 -30.03 24.99
N GLN A 181 26.61 -30.11 25.56
CA GLN A 181 27.77 -30.79 24.96
C GLN A 181 27.61 -32.31 25.10
N ASN A 182 27.00 -32.96 24.11
CA ASN A 182 27.07 -34.41 23.97
C ASN A 182 28.42 -34.83 23.39
N ASN A 183 29.34 -35.23 24.27
CA ASN A 183 30.55 -35.99 23.91
C ASN A 183 30.16 -37.47 23.75
N GLU A 184 29.78 -37.89 22.54
CA GLU A 184 29.73 -39.31 22.19
C GLU A 184 30.95 -39.71 21.35
N LYS A 185 31.54 -40.81 21.77
CA LYS A 185 32.74 -41.44 21.24
C LYS A 185 32.41 -42.17 19.94
N GLU A 186 33.06 -41.83 18.84
CA GLU A 186 33.20 -42.74 17.70
C GLU A 186 34.64 -43.27 17.63
N ASN A 187 34.81 -44.48 18.19
CA ASN A 187 35.81 -45.43 17.74
C ASN A 187 35.24 -46.07 16.48
N GLU A 188 35.79 -45.78 15.31
CA GLU A 188 35.64 -46.64 14.14
C GLU A 188 37.00 -47.17 13.71
N GLU A 189 37.12 -48.50 13.77
CA GLU A 189 38.23 -49.30 13.27
C GLU A 189 38.38 -49.14 11.75
N LEU A 190 39.58 -48.80 11.30
CA LEU A 190 39.94 -48.81 9.87
C LEU A 190 40.24 -50.25 9.42
N PRO A 191 39.60 -50.77 8.35
CA PRO A 191 40.02 -52.03 7.77
C PRO A 191 41.25 -51.84 6.85
N MET A 192 42.18 -52.79 6.96
CA MET A 192 43.44 -52.84 6.22
C MET A 192 43.23 -53.00 4.71
N VAL A 193 43.94 -52.20 3.91
CA VAL A 193 44.07 -52.40 2.46
C VAL A 193 45.35 -53.21 2.21
N GLU A 194 45.19 -54.44 1.72
CA GLU A 194 46.28 -55.26 1.20
C GLU A 194 46.93 -54.59 -0.03
N VAL A 195 48.23 -54.36 0.05
CA VAL A 195 49.06 -53.90 -1.07
C VAL A 195 49.38 -55.11 -1.95
N VAL A 196 48.72 -55.21 -3.10
CA VAL A 196 49.12 -56.14 -4.17
C VAL A 196 50.31 -55.52 -4.90
N ILE A 197 51.49 -56.10 -4.68
CA ILE A 197 52.72 -55.81 -5.42
C ILE A 197 52.62 -56.54 -6.77
N GLY A 198 52.57 -55.77 -7.86
CA GLY A 198 52.77 -56.25 -9.22
C GLY A 198 54.05 -55.66 -9.78
N GLU A 199 55.16 -56.39 -9.61
CA GLU A 199 56.31 -56.42 -10.54
C GLU A 199 55.76 -56.95 -11.90
N ASP A 200 56.19 -56.63 -13.10
CA ASP A 200 57.29 -55.87 -13.69
C ASP A 200 56.96 -55.81 -15.21
N GLU A 201 57.52 -54.86 -15.97
CA GLU A 201 58.20 -55.11 -17.26
C GLU A 201 58.42 -53.79 -18.01
N GLN A 202 59.65 -53.26 -17.94
CA GLN A 202 60.32 -52.73 -19.13
C GLN A 202 61.83 -53.03 -19.08
N VAL A 203 62.26 -53.69 -20.16
CA VAL A 203 63.60 -53.93 -20.73
C VAL A 203 64.33 -55.21 -20.31
#